data_AF-E1JTX1-F1
#
_entry.id   AF-E1JTX1-F1
#
_cell.length_a   1.000
_cell.length_b   1.000
_cell.length_c   1.000
_cell.angle_alpha   90.00
_cell.angle_beta   90.00
_cell.angle_gamma   90.00
#
_symmetry.space_group_name_H-M   'P 1'
#
loop_
_entity.id
_entity.type
_entity.pdbx_description
1 polymer ?
#
loop_
_entity_poly.entity_id
_entity_poly.type
_entity_poly.pdbx_seq_one_letter_code
_entity_poly.pdbx_strand_id
1 'polypeptide(L)' 'MEVPSKSNKTWHDIVTGKKVFQLKFLAAKILLGRLTRSAKDDPSPGNINTCIDQLYDIFVNNKNMPSVQDDLKTIFG' A
#
# COMPACT_ATOMS: atom_id res chain seq x y z
N MET A 1 -6.11 13.73 -4.03
CA MET A 1 -7.07 12.74 -3.49
C MET A 1 -6.70 12.50 -2.04
N GLU A 2 -7.67 12.30 -1.16
CA GLU A 2 -7.37 11.91 0.23
C GLU A 2 -6.91 10.45 0.30
N VAL A 3 -6.06 10.13 1.29
CA VAL A 3 -5.62 8.75 1.52
C VAL A 3 -6.75 8.01 2.25
N PRO A 4 -7.33 6.93 1.68
CA PRO A 4 -8.44 6.22 2.32
C PRO A 4 -8.04 5.57 3.65
N SER A 5 -8.99 5.44 4.57
CA SER A 5 -8.78 4.78 5.87
C SER A 5 -8.04 3.44 5.76
N LYS A 6 -7.17 3.14 6.74
CA LYS A 6 -6.44 1.87 6.86
C LYS A 6 -7.35 0.65 6.88
N SER A 7 -8.60 0.81 7.34
CA SER A 7 -9.61 -0.26 7.34
C SER A 7 -10.17 -0.59 5.95
N ASN A 8 -9.80 0.16 4.91
CA ASN A 8 -10.20 -0.16 3.54
C ASN A 8 -9.57 -1.48 3.09
N LYS A 9 -10.41 -2.45 2.70
CA LYS A 9 -10.00 -3.79 2.26
C LYS A 9 -8.98 -3.77 1.10
N THR A 10 -8.99 -2.74 0.27
CA THR A 10 -8.03 -2.58 -0.82
C THR A 10 -6.59 -2.50 -0.31
N TRP A 11 -6.32 -1.93 0.87
CA TRP A 11 -4.99 -1.97 1.49
C TRP A 11 -4.55 -3.40 1.74
N HIS A 12 -5.39 -4.18 2.40
CA HIS A 12 -5.15 -5.60 2.66
C HIS A 12 -4.91 -6.38 1.34
N ASP A 13 -5.75 -6.18 0.32
CA ASP A 13 -5.61 -6.89 -0.95
C ASP A 13 -4.29 -6.55 -1.67
N ILE A 14 -3.78 -5.32 -1.51
CA ILE A 14 -2.49 -4.91 -2.06
C ILE A 14 -1.32 -5.53 -1.30
N VAL A 15 -1.27 -5.40 0.04
CA VAL A 15 -0.15 -5.95 0.81
C VAL A 15 -0.12 -7.48 0.82
N THR A 16 -1.25 -8.14 0.60
CA THR A 16 -1.28 -9.62 0.42
C THR A 16 -0.99 -10.05 -1.02
N GLY A 17 -0.88 -9.09 -1.96
CA GLY A 17 -0.67 -9.37 -3.38
C GLY A 17 -1.89 -9.99 -4.08
N LYS A 18 -3.08 -9.96 -3.47
CA LYS A 18 -4.35 -10.35 -4.12
C LYS A 18 -4.70 -9.42 -5.28
N LYS A 19 -4.35 -8.13 -5.14
CA LYS A 19 -4.44 -7.13 -6.20
C LYS A 19 -3.07 -6.51 -6.42
N VAL A 20 -2.68 -6.40 -7.69
CA VAL A 20 -1.41 -5.80 -8.10
C VAL A 20 -1.74 -4.57 -8.94
N PHE A 21 -1.17 -3.43 -8.57
CA PHE A 21 -1.29 -2.18 -9.30
C PHE A 21 0.08 -1.75 -9.81
N GLN A 22 0.12 -1.17 -11.00
CA GLN A 22 1.33 -0.54 -11.52
C GLN A 22 1.48 0.83 -10.89
N LEU A 23 2.23 0.90 -9.79
CA LEU A 23 2.53 2.15 -9.13
C LEU A 23 3.45 3.02 -10.02
N LYS A 24 3.50 4.31 -9.76
CA LYS A 24 4.43 5.28 -10.34
C LYS A 24 5.43 5.74 -9.28
N PHE A 25 5.02 5.77 -8.02
CA PHE A 25 5.89 6.16 -6.92
C PHE A 25 6.88 5.05 -6.56
N LEU A 26 8.17 5.31 -6.79
CA LEU A 26 9.23 4.32 -6.63
C LEU A 26 9.35 3.78 -5.20
N ALA A 27 9.24 4.65 -4.20
CA ALA A 27 9.31 4.24 -2.80
C ALA A 27 8.19 3.25 -2.44
N ALA A 28 6.97 3.50 -2.93
CA ALA A 28 5.85 2.59 -2.73
C ALA A 28 6.07 1.24 -3.46
N LYS A 29 6.65 1.22 -4.67
CA LYS A 29 7.00 -0.04 -5.37
C LYS A 29 7.95 -0.91 -4.56
N ILE A 30 9.07 -0.32 -4.13
CA ILE A 30 10.13 -1.05 -3.42
C ILE A 30 9.57 -1.56 -2.08
N LEU A 31 8.85 -0.69 -1.36
CA LEU A 31 8.24 -1.06 -0.10
C LEU A 31 7.20 -2.17 -0.29
N LEU A 32 6.29 -2.04 -1.25
CA LEU A 32 5.24 -3.02 -1.50
C LEU A 32 5.83 -4.41 -1.82
N GLY A 33 6.90 -4.48 -2.61
CA GLY A 33 7.60 -5.74 -2.86
C GLY A 33 8.07 -6.43 -1.58
N ARG A 34 8.66 -5.66 -0.65
CA ARG A 34 9.09 -6.16 0.67
C ARG A 34 7.89 -6.59 1.53
N LEU A 35 6.84 -5.77 1.59
CA LEU A 35 5.67 -6.02 2.43
C LEU A 35 4.88 -7.24 1.94
N THR A 36 4.71 -7.40 0.63
CA THR A 36 4.06 -8.57 0.04
C THR A 36 4.83 -9.85 0.32
N ARG A 37 6.16 -9.79 0.36
CA ARG A 37 6.97 -10.94 0.80
C ARG A 37 6.77 -11.20 2.30
N SER A 38 6.84 -10.17 3.15
CA SER A 38 6.60 -10.29 4.59
C SER A 38 5.23 -10.92 4.89
N ALA A 39 4.17 -10.49 4.21
CA ALA A 39 2.81 -11.00 4.38
C ALA A 39 2.64 -12.44 3.87
N LYS A 40 3.50 -12.89 2.93
CA LYS A 40 3.54 -14.29 2.48
C LYS A 40 4.31 -15.18 3.46
N ASP A 41 5.42 -14.68 3.99
CA ASP A 41 6.27 -15.41 4.94
C ASP A 41 5.56 -15.54 6.31
N ASP A 42 4.83 -14.50 6.74
CA ASP A 42 3.96 -14.52 7.92
C ASP A 42 2.57 -13.94 7.59
N PRO A 43 1.56 -14.79 7.32
CA PRO A 43 0.20 -14.35 7.02
C PRO A 43 -0.63 -14.03 8.27
N SER A 44 -0.02 -13.84 9.44
CA SER A 44 -0.74 -13.48 10.66
C SER A 44 -1.42 -12.10 10.52
N PRO A 45 -2.61 -11.91 11.15
CA PRO A 45 -3.30 -10.62 11.11
C PRO A 45 -2.46 -9.46 11.64
N GLY A 46 -1.59 -9.71 12.64
CA GLY A 46 -0.70 -8.69 13.20
C GLY A 46 0.36 -8.20 12.21
N ASN A 47 0.99 -9.12 11.47
CA ASN A 47 1.97 -8.74 10.44
C ASN A 47 1.30 -8.03 9.27
N ILE A 48 0.13 -8.50 8.81
CA ILE A 48 -0.61 -7.84 7.73
C ILE A 48 -0.99 -6.40 8.12
N ASN A 49 -1.47 -6.17 9.34
CA ASN A 49 -1.78 -4.82 9.82
C ASN A 49 -0.53 -3.93 9.85
N THR A 50 0.60 -4.46 10.31
CA THR A 50 1.89 -3.77 10.30
C THR A 50 2.34 -3.41 8.86
N CYS A 51 2.11 -4.30 7.90
CA CYS A 51 2.35 -4.03 6.49
C CYS A 51 1.44 -2.92 5.96
N ILE A 52 0.15 -2.93 6.30
CA ILE A 52 -0.81 -1.87 5.92
C ILE A 52 -0.35 -0.53 6.49
N ASP A 53 0.07 -0.49 7.76
CA ASP A 53 0.56 0.73 8.42
C ASP A 53 1.75 1.33 7.66
N GLN A 54 2.76 0.52 7.36
CA GLN A 54 3.96 0.99 6.64
C GLN A 54 3.63 1.50 5.23
N LEU A 55 2.74 0.80 4.51
CA LEU A 55 2.34 1.25 3.18
C LEU A 55 1.55 2.55 3.26
N TYR A 56 0.59 2.64 4.17
CA TYR A 56 -0.24 3.82 4.39
C TYR A 56 0.60 5.05 4.73
N ASP A 57 1.58 4.92 5.63
CA ASP A 57 2.44 6.03 6.06
C ASP A 57 3.24 6.60 4.89
N ILE A 58 3.70 5.77 3.95
CA ILE A 58 4.35 6.25 2.73
C ILE A 58 3.41 7.11 1.89
N PHE A 59 2.14 6.73 1.73
CA PHE A 59 1.16 7.52 0.99
C PHE A 59 0.79 8.82 1.71
N VAL A 60 0.59 8.79 3.03
CA VAL A 60 0.26 9.98 3.82
C VAL A 60 1.40 10.99 3.83
N ASN A 61 2.62 10.54 4.11
CA ASN A 61 3.79 11.41 4.19
C ASN A 61 4.14 12.06 2.85
N ASN A 62 3.70 11.48 1.73
CA ASN A 62 4.01 11.94 0.38
C ASN A 62 2.77 12.36 -0.42
N LYS A 63 1.62 12.60 0.23
CA LYS A 63 0.31 12.84 -0.41
C LYS A 63 0.27 13.98 -1.45
N ASN A 64 1.19 14.92 -1.36
CA ASN A 64 1.29 16.08 -2.24
C ASN A 64 2.11 15.80 -3.51
N MET A 65 2.79 14.65 -3.61
CA MET A 65 3.53 14.29 -4.82
C MET A 65 2.58 13.85 -5.94
N PRO A 66 2.75 14.33 -7.19
CA PRO A 66 1.89 13.94 -8.30
C PRO A 66 1.84 12.43 -8.55
N SER A 67 2.98 11.75 -8.44
CA SER A 67 3.08 10.29 -8.59
C SER A 67 2.28 9.53 -7.52
N VAL A 68 2.25 10.05 -6.29
CA VAL A 68 1.44 9.50 -5.20
C VAL A 68 -0.05 9.72 -5.45
N GLN A 69 -0.44 10.88 -5.96
CA GLN A 69 -1.83 11.15 -6.29
C GLN A 69 -2.33 10.27 -7.44
N ASP A 70 -1.50 10.08 -8.47
CA ASP A 70 -1.76 9.13 -9.56
C ASP A 70 -1.95 7.71 -9.01
N ASP A 71 -1.06 7.26 -8.12
CA ASP A 71 -1.14 5.94 -7.52
C ASP A 71 -2.40 5.76 -6.67
N LEU A 72 -2.74 6.75 -5.84
CA LEU A 72 -3.99 6.73 -5.06
C LEU A 72 -5.21 6.64 -5.99
N LYS A 73 -5.21 7.34 -7.11
CA LYS A 73 -6.27 7.27 -8.11
C LYS A 73 -6.31 5.91 -8.82
N THR A 74 -5.17 5.31 -9.13
CA THR A 74 -5.11 3.97 -9.74
C THR A 74 -5.59 2.87 -8.78
N ILE A 75 -5.34 3.03 -7.48
CA ILE A 75 -5.67 2.02 -6.48
C ILE A 75 -7.12 2.14 -5.97
N PHE A 76 -7.59 3.37 -5.75
CA PHE A 76 -8.84 3.66 -5.04
C PHE A 76 -9.86 4.48 -5.85
N GLY A 77 -9.49 4.92 -7.06
CA GLY A 77 -10.37 5.64 -7.97
C GLY A 77 -11.17 4.74 -8.91
#